data_AF-A0A8I2G6Z6-F1
#
_entry.id   AF-A0A8I2G6Z6-F1
#
_cell.length_a   1.000
_cell.length_b   1.000
_cell.length_c   1.000
_cell.angle_alpha   90.00
_cell.angle_beta   90.00
_cell.angle_gamma   90.00
#
_symmetry.space_group_name_H-M   'P 1'
#
loop_
_entity.id
_entity.type
_entity.pdbx_description
1 polymer ?
#
loop_
_entity_poly.entity_id
_entity_poly.type
_entity_poly.pdbx_seq_one_letter_code
_entity_poly.pdbx_strand_id
1 'polypeptide(L)'
;MYYETINIIWKANSFEASVSLCILEKYVNRTIIQWNRIQESKELLPGPGPGVDQTLMEYLFSDIHFYFICYDKAQNLLENLAKADGDPKLDNLWQTFKPKFKPFNDARNHLEHIETRITKKYLMDFGNLEDDTFTFGGERFDISVSGLKILTDAYEQVVDIFKARGPNLGRS
;
A
#
# COMPACT_ATOMS: atom_id res chain seq x y z
N MET A 1 13.36 3.09 -1.01
CA MET A 1 12.51 4.25 -1.35
C MET A 1 12.84 4.70 -2.75
N TYR A 2 11.87 5.24 -3.48
CA TYR A 2 11.98 5.66 -4.88
C TYR A 2 12.04 7.19 -5.01
N TYR A 3 12.74 7.67 -6.05
CA TYR A 3 12.83 9.07 -6.46
C TYR A 3 12.91 9.18 -8.00
N GLU A 4 12.20 8.28 -8.66
CA GLU A 4 12.24 8.08 -10.11
C GLU A 4 11.28 9.02 -10.83
N THR A 5 10.12 9.34 -10.22
CA THR A 5 9.04 10.05 -10.90
C THR A 5 9.49 11.38 -11.48
N ILE A 6 10.35 12.14 -10.77
CA ILE A 6 10.83 13.43 -11.28
C ILE A 6 11.55 13.28 -12.62
N ASN A 7 12.16 12.15 -12.94
CA ASN A 7 12.89 11.95 -14.20
C ASN A 7 11.98 11.53 -15.36
N ILE A 8 10.77 11.06 -15.07
CA ILE A 8 9.88 10.42 -16.05
C ILE A 8 8.52 11.10 -16.18
N ILE A 9 8.16 12.03 -15.30
CA ILE A 9 6.82 12.63 -15.25
C ILE A 9 6.39 13.28 -16.57
N TRP A 10 7.32 13.94 -17.28
CA TRP A 10 7.07 14.58 -18.59
C TRP A 10 6.76 13.59 -19.72
N LYS A 11 6.88 12.28 -19.47
CA LYS A 11 6.54 11.22 -20.43
C LYS A 11 5.08 10.74 -20.29
N ALA A 12 4.33 11.26 -19.33
CA ALA A 12 2.89 11.05 -19.22
C ALA A 12 2.11 11.75 -20.34
N ASN A 13 1.00 11.15 -20.74
CA ASN A 13 0.17 11.63 -21.85
C ASN A 13 -0.79 12.76 -21.44
N SER A 14 -0.99 12.97 -20.14
CA SER A 14 -1.89 14.00 -19.62
C SER A 14 -1.34 14.61 -18.32
N PHE A 15 -1.88 15.77 -17.95
CA PHE A 15 -1.57 16.42 -16.67
C PHE A 15 -2.04 15.54 -15.50
N GLU A 16 -3.23 14.95 -15.61
CA GLU A 16 -3.82 14.05 -14.63
C GLU A 16 -2.95 12.80 -14.43
N ALA A 17 -2.42 12.21 -15.51
CA ALA A 17 -1.46 11.10 -15.43
C ALA A 17 -0.16 11.53 -14.75
N SER A 18 0.37 12.70 -15.09
CA SER A 18 1.58 13.27 -14.47
C SER A 18 1.42 13.43 -12.95
N VAL A 19 0.29 14.00 -12.52
CA VAL A 19 -0.05 14.18 -11.10
C VAL A 19 -0.25 12.83 -10.42
N SER A 20 -0.95 11.90 -11.06
CA SER A 20 -1.19 10.55 -10.52
C SER A 20 0.13 9.82 -10.27
N LEU A 21 1.07 9.87 -11.21
CA LEU A 21 2.40 9.26 -11.09
C LEU A 21 3.21 9.86 -9.92
N CYS A 22 3.17 11.19 -9.78
CA CYS A 22 3.81 11.91 -8.66
C CYS A 22 3.28 11.49 -7.30
N ILE A 23 1.95 11.43 -7.16
CA ILE A 23 1.32 11.10 -5.89
C ILE A 23 1.44 9.59 -5.63
N LEU A 24 1.43 8.76 -6.66
CA LEU A 24 1.66 7.31 -6.57
C LEU A 24 3.00 7.00 -5.90
N GLU A 25 4.11 7.57 -6.39
CA GLU A 25 5.44 7.36 -5.78
C GLU A 25 5.46 7.74 -4.30
N LYS A 26 4.80 8.86 -3.94
CA LYS A 26 4.69 9.29 -2.54
C LYS A 26 3.97 8.25 -1.68
N TYR A 27 2.88 7.65 -2.16
CA TYR A 27 2.15 6.63 -1.39
C TYR A 27 2.88 5.28 -1.37
N VAL A 28 3.58 4.90 -2.44
CA VAL A 28 4.48 3.72 -2.42
C VAL A 28 5.56 3.91 -1.35
N ASN A 29 6.22 5.06 -1.33
CA ASN A 29 7.23 5.38 -0.31
C ASN A 29 6.65 5.42 1.11
N ARG A 30 5.46 6.00 1.30
CA ARG A 30 4.78 5.98 2.61
C ARG A 30 4.45 4.57 3.06
N THR A 31 4.02 3.70 2.15
CA THR A 31 3.76 2.28 2.45
C THR A 31 5.03 1.58 2.91
N ILE A 32 6.17 1.81 2.25
CA ILE A 32 7.49 1.29 2.67
C ILE A 32 7.87 1.82 4.06
N ILE A 33 7.69 3.12 4.31
CA ILE A 33 8.01 3.75 5.60
C ILE A 33 7.18 3.11 6.73
N GLN A 34 5.87 2.96 6.53
CA GLN A 34 5.03 2.33 7.56
C GLN A 34 5.38 0.86 7.76
N TRP A 35 5.67 0.13 6.67
CA TRP A 35 6.12 -1.24 6.78
C TRP A 35 7.42 -1.37 7.60
N ASN A 36 8.41 -0.51 7.36
CA ASN A 36 9.64 -0.50 8.17
C ASN A 36 9.36 -0.23 9.65
N ARG A 37 8.51 0.76 9.96
CA ARG A 37 8.12 1.09 11.34
C ARG A 37 7.39 -0.05 12.04
N ILE A 38 6.57 -0.81 11.30
CA ILE A 38 5.92 -2.03 11.79
C ILE A 38 6.98 -3.08 12.16
N GLN A 39 7.96 -3.33 11.28
CA GLN A 39 9.01 -4.31 11.58
C GLN A 39 9.87 -3.90 12.78
N GLU A 40 10.31 -2.64 12.82
CA GLU A 40 11.07 -2.09 13.96
C GLU A 40 10.30 -2.21 15.28
N SER A 41 9.00 -1.90 15.28
CA SER A 41 8.16 -2.00 16.46
C SER A 41 7.91 -3.45 16.89
N LYS A 42 7.78 -4.38 15.93
CA LYS A 42 7.64 -5.82 16.21
C LYS A 42 8.87 -6.38 16.93
N GLU A 43 10.07 -5.95 16.57
CA GLU A 43 11.32 -6.39 17.22
C GLU A 43 11.41 -5.96 18.70
N LEU A 44 10.69 -4.90 19.09
CA LEU A 44 10.64 -4.39 20.46
C LEU A 44 9.59 -5.08 21.33
N LEU A 45 8.69 -5.88 20.75
CA LEU A 45 7.67 -6.58 21.52
C LEU A 45 8.31 -7.70 22.35
N PRO A 46 8.08 -7.75 23.67
CA PRO A 46 8.70 -8.74 24.56
C PRO A 46 8.17 -10.19 24.39
N GLY A 47 7.59 -10.52 23.23
CA GLY A 47 6.81 -11.74 23.02
C GLY A 47 5.48 -11.72 23.79
N PRO A 48 4.66 -12.79 23.68
CA PRO A 48 3.39 -12.86 24.39
C PRO A 48 3.60 -12.99 25.90
N GLY A 49 3.00 -12.09 26.70
CA GLY A 49 3.03 -12.17 28.16
C GLY A 49 2.56 -10.91 28.90
N PRO A 50 2.40 -10.97 30.23
CA PRO A 50 2.13 -9.77 31.03
C PRO A 50 3.30 -8.78 30.97
N GLY A 51 3.01 -7.50 30.76
CA GLY A 51 4.03 -6.43 30.65
C GLY A 51 4.24 -5.88 29.24
N VAL A 52 3.42 -6.25 28.26
CA VAL A 52 3.41 -5.62 26.93
C VAL A 52 3.15 -4.12 27.07
N ASP A 53 4.04 -3.33 26.49
CA ASP A 53 3.94 -1.88 26.43
C ASP A 53 2.70 -1.48 25.60
N GLN A 54 1.68 -0.96 26.27
CA GLN A 54 0.43 -0.52 25.64
C GLN A 54 0.66 0.63 24.65
N THR A 55 1.65 1.49 24.90
CA THR A 55 1.99 2.58 23.98
C THR A 55 2.59 2.03 22.68
N LEU A 56 3.46 1.02 22.79
CA LEU A 56 4.00 0.33 21.63
C LEU A 56 2.91 -0.36 20.81
N MET A 57 1.93 -0.99 21.46
CA MET A 57 0.79 -1.62 20.78
C MET A 57 -0.09 -0.61 20.03
N GLU A 58 -0.37 0.56 20.63
CA GLU A 58 -1.10 1.66 20.00
C GLU A 58 -0.38 2.20 18.75
N TYR A 59 0.94 2.39 18.84
CA TYR A 59 1.76 2.79 17.69
C TYR A 59 1.74 1.75 16.59
N LEU A 60 1.86 0.48 16.96
CA LEU A 60 1.88 -0.62 16.00
C LEU A 60 0.54 -0.78 15.29
N PHE A 61 -0.57 -0.72 16.02
CA PHE A 61 -1.91 -0.70 15.43
C PHE A 61 -2.08 0.49 14.46
N SER A 62 -1.66 1.67 14.88
CA SER A 62 -1.71 2.88 14.05
C SER A 62 -0.90 2.73 12.76
N ASP A 63 0.33 2.23 12.86
CA ASP A 63 1.22 2.07 11.72
C ASP A 63 0.72 0.98 10.75
N ILE A 64 0.16 -0.12 11.26
CA ILE A 64 -0.53 -1.15 10.45
C ILE A 64 -1.73 -0.56 9.72
N HIS A 65 -2.56 0.21 10.41
CA HIS A 65 -3.71 0.85 9.77
C HIS A 65 -3.26 1.83 8.68
N PHE A 66 -2.26 2.68 8.96
CA PHE A 66 -1.71 3.59 7.97
C PHE A 66 -1.00 2.88 6.81
N TYR A 67 -0.39 1.72 7.04
CA TYR A 67 0.16 0.86 5.99
C TYR A 67 -0.94 0.47 5.00
N PHE A 68 -2.07 -0.06 5.47
CA PHE A 68 -3.17 -0.45 4.60
C PHE A 68 -3.85 0.74 3.90
N ILE A 69 -3.97 1.90 4.57
CA ILE A 69 -4.44 3.14 3.94
C ILE A 69 -3.51 3.56 2.80
N CYS A 70 -2.20 3.59 3.04
CA CYS A 70 -1.23 4.03 2.03
C CYS A 70 -1.22 3.08 0.83
N TYR A 71 -1.31 1.77 1.10
CA TYR A 71 -1.43 0.74 0.09
C TYR A 71 -2.67 0.97 -0.79
N ASP A 72 -3.83 1.20 -0.17
CA ASP A 72 -5.08 1.46 -0.87
C ASP A 72 -5.01 2.72 -1.76
N LYS A 73 -4.41 3.80 -1.25
CA LYS A 73 -4.23 5.01 -2.05
C LYS A 73 -3.28 4.77 -3.22
N ALA A 74 -2.21 4.01 -3.04
CA ALA A 74 -1.29 3.67 -4.12
C ALA A 74 -1.98 2.87 -5.25
N GLN A 75 -2.77 1.83 -4.93
CA GLN A 75 -3.49 1.08 -5.98
C GLN A 75 -4.52 1.95 -6.74
N ASN A 76 -5.24 2.83 -6.03
CA ASN A 76 -6.24 3.71 -6.66
C ASN A 76 -5.56 4.73 -7.58
N LEU A 77 -4.37 5.21 -7.20
CA LEU A 77 -3.56 6.09 -8.05
C LEU A 77 -2.99 5.36 -9.26
N LEU A 78 -2.64 4.08 -9.14
CA LEU A 78 -2.24 3.26 -10.28
C LEU A 78 -3.41 3.05 -11.25
N GLU A 79 -4.62 2.75 -10.75
CA GLU A 79 -5.81 2.67 -11.58
C GLU A 79 -6.10 3.98 -12.31
N ASN A 80 -6.04 5.10 -11.59
CA ASN A 80 -6.26 6.42 -12.17
C ASN A 80 -5.18 6.77 -13.19
N LEU A 81 -3.91 6.43 -12.91
CA LEU A 81 -2.80 6.61 -13.85
C LEU A 81 -3.04 5.82 -15.14
N ALA A 82 -3.42 4.54 -15.04
CA ALA A 82 -3.73 3.71 -16.21
C ALA A 82 -4.86 4.31 -17.07
N LYS A 83 -5.94 4.77 -16.42
CA LYS A 83 -7.08 5.42 -17.10
C LYS A 83 -6.72 6.76 -17.74
N ALA A 84 -6.04 7.63 -16.99
CA ALA A 84 -5.76 8.99 -17.41
C ALA A 84 -4.63 9.08 -18.45
N ASP A 85 -3.68 8.15 -18.42
CA ASP A 85 -2.59 8.09 -19.40
C ASP A 85 -3.02 7.39 -20.69
N GLY A 86 -3.90 6.39 -20.61
CA GLY A 86 -4.45 5.68 -21.76
C GLY A 86 -3.47 4.73 -22.47
N ASP A 87 -2.27 4.50 -21.94
CA ASP A 87 -1.34 3.51 -22.47
C ASP A 87 -1.83 2.08 -22.17
N PRO A 88 -2.03 1.22 -23.19
CA PRO A 88 -2.45 -0.17 -23.01
C PRO A 88 -1.53 -0.98 -22.08
N LYS A 89 -0.24 -0.65 -21.98
CA LYS A 89 0.69 -1.32 -21.07
C LYS A 89 0.36 -1.01 -19.60
N LEU A 90 -0.03 0.22 -19.29
CA LEU A 90 -0.44 0.59 -17.94
C LEU A 90 -1.79 -0.03 -17.57
N ASP A 91 -2.74 -0.09 -18.51
CA ASP A 91 -4.01 -0.79 -18.28
C ASP A 91 -3.80 -2.28 -18.03
N ASN A 92 -3.01 -2.96 -18.87
CA ASN A 92 -2.67 -4.37 -18.66
C ASN A 92 -1.96 -4.62 -17.32
N LEU A 93 -1.06 -3.72 -16.93
CA LEU A 93 -0.39 -3.77 -15.63
C LEU A 93 -1.41 -3.67 -14.49
N TRP A 94 -2.33 -2.69 -14.56
CA TRP A 94 -3.39 -2.53 -13.57
C TRP A 94 -4.26 -3.80 -13.47
N GLN A 95 -4.73 -4.36 -14.59
CA GLN A 95 -5.55 -5.57 -14.57
C GLN A 95 -4.80 -6.77 -13.95
N THR A 96 -3.48 -6.84 -14.16
CA THR A 96 -2.64 -7.91 -13.60
C THR A 96 -2.50 -7.83 -12.08
N PHE A 97 -2.36 -6.62 -11.53
CA PHE A 97 -2.11 -6.41 -10.10
C PHE A 97 -3.39 -6.18 -9.27
N LYS A 98 -4.45 -5.67 -9.87
CA LYS A 98 -5.75 -5.45 -9.22
C LYS A 98 -6.23 -6.62 -8.32
N PRO A 99 -6.25 -7.88 -8.78
CA PRO A 99 -6.68 -8.98 -7.92
C PRO A 99 -5.73 -9.22 -6.74
N LYS A 100 -4.43 -8.94 -6.89
CA LYS A 100 -3.41 -9.09 -5.85
C LYS A 100 -3.51 -8.01 -4.78
N PHE A 101 -4.05 -6.84 -5.11
CA PHE A 101 -4.27 -5.75 -4.16
C PHE A 101 -5.54 -5.90 -3.34
N LYS A 102 -6.49 -6.75 -3.77
CA LYS A 102 -7.78 -6.91 -3.11
C LYS A 102 -7.66 -7.21 -1.61
N PRO A 103 -6.80 -8.13 -1.13
CA PRO A 103 -6.69 -8.42 0.30
C PRO A 103 -6.31 -7.19 1.14
N PHE A 104 -5.49 -6.28 0.62
CA PHE A 104 -5.08 -5.05 1.31
C PHE A 104 -6.22 -4.02 1.38
N ASN A 105 -7.05 -3.94 0.33
CA ASN A 105 -8.28 -3.14 0.35
C ASN A 105 -9.26 -3.68 1.39
N ASP A 106 -9.43 -5.00 1.42
CA ASP A 106 -10.30 -5.66 2.39
C ASP A 106 -9.79 -5.38 3.82
N ALA A 107 -8.48 -5.45 4.08
CA ALA A 107 -7.89 -5.11 5.38
C ALA A 107 -8.21 -3.67 5.80
N ARG A 108 -7.96 -2.70 4.91
CA ARG A 108 -8.28 -1.28 5.13
C ARG A 108 -9.77 -1.08 5.43
N ASN A 109 -10.66 -1.68 4.64
CA ASN A 109 -12.10 -1.58 4.84
C ASN A 109 -12.57 -2.22 6.16
N HIS A 110 -11.89 -3.26 6.65
CA HIS A 110 -12.19 -3.84 7.97
C HIS A 110 -11.84 -2.88 9.10
N LEU A 111 -10.73 -2.16 8.97
CA LEU A 111 -10.25 -1.21 9.99
C LEU A 111 -11.03 0.11 9.95
N GLU A 112 -11.34 0.65 8.77
CA GLU A 112 -12.06 1.93 8.62
C GLU A 112 -13.56 1.85 8.96
N HIS A 113 -14.15 0.65 8.97
CA HIS A 113 -15.57 0.42 9.26
C HIS A 113 -15.79 -0.44 10.51
N ILE A 114 -14.86 -0.37 11.47
CA ILE A 114 -14.87 -1.17 12.69
C ILE A 114 -16.21 -1.03 13.45
N GLU A 115 -16.78 0.18 13.51
CA GLU A 115 -18.01 0.52 14.22
C GLU A 115 -19.21 -0.28 13.73
N THR A 116 -19.21 -0.67 12.46
CA THR A 116 -20.27 -1.50 11.86
C THR A 116 -20.07 -2.99 12.10
N ARG A 117 -18.90 -3.39 12.62
CA ARG A 117 -18.45 -4.78 12.75
C ARG A 117 -18.19 -5.20 14.19
N ILE A 118 -18.36 -4.29 15.17
CA ILE A 118 -18.20 -4.57 16.59
C ILE A 118 -19.20 -5.66 17.01
N THR A 119 -18.68 -6.88 17.15
CA THR A 119 -19.41 -8.06 17.61
C THR A 119 -18.64 -8.72 18.75
N LYS A 120 -19.24 -9.70 19.43
CA LYS A 120 -18.53 -10.47 20.48
C LYS A 120 -17.25 -11.14 19.97
N LYS A 121 -17.13 -11.43 18.66
CA LYS A 121 -15.92 -12.00 18.05
C LYS A 121 -14.70 -11.05 18.20
N TYR A 122 -14.94 -9.74 18.16
CA TYR A 122 -13.88 -8.74 18.33
C TYR A 122 -13.32 -8.69 19.75
N LEU A 123 -14.10 -9.10 20.77
CA LEU A 123 -13.62 -9.17 22.16
C LEU A 123 -12.41 -10.12 22.32
N MET A 124 -12.23 -11.03 21.37
CA MET A 124 -11.17 -12.05 21.38
C MET A 124 -10.02 -11.73 20.42
N ASP A 125 -10.14 -10.71 19.55
CA ASP A 125 -9.15 -10.37 18.53
C ASP A 125 -9.24 -8.89 18.13
N PHE A 126 -8.46 -8.07 18.83
CA PHE A 126 -8.40 -6.61 18.66
C PHE A 126 -7.17 -6.13 17.88
N GLY A 127 -6.42 -7.03 17.25
CA GLY A 127 -5.16 -6.67 16.60
C GLY A 127 -3.99 -7.51 17.11
N ASN A 128 -4.08 -8.83 17.00
CA ASN A 128 -2.95 -9.68 17.36
C ASN A 128 -1.92 -9.71 16.23
N LEU A 129 -0.67 -9.96 16.61
CA LEU A 129 0.42 -10.15 15.68
C LEU A 129 1.02 -11.54 15.86
N GLU A 130 1.05 -12.27 14.76
CA GLU A 130 1.68 -13.57 14.63
C GLU A 130 2.62 -13.49 13.43
N ASP A 131 3.93 -13.37 13.70
CA ASP A 131 4.96 -13.18 12.68
C ASP A 131 4.62 -12.01 11.73
N ASP A 132 4.38 -12.31 10.46
CA ASP A 132 4.01 -11.36 9.42
C ASP A 132 2.50 -11.30 9.14
N THR A 133 1.70 -11.77 10.09
CA THR A 133 0.24 -11.71 10.03
C THR A 133 -0.29 -10.78 11.11
N PHE A 134 -1.13 -9.83 10.69
CA PHE A 134 -1.99 -9.07 11.58
C PHE A 134 -3.38 -9.71 11.60
N THR A 135 -3.91 -10.03 12.78
CA THR A 135 -5.28 -10.53 12.91
C THR A 135 -6.18 -9.50 13.54
N PHE A 136 -7.39 -9.36 13.02
CA PHE A 136 -8.36 -8.43 13.55
C PHE A 136 -9.78 -8.87 13.25
N GLY A 137 -10.64 -8.97 14.27
CA GLY A 137 -12.01 -9.47 14.10
C GLY A 137 -12.08 -10.93 13.61
N GLY A 138 -11.02 -11.71 13.84
CA GLY A 138 -10.81 -13.07 13.36
C GLY A 138 -10.54 -13.19 11.87
N GLU A 139 -10.21 -12.09 11.20
CA GLU A 139 -9.63 -12.08 9.85
C GLU A 139 -8.10 -12.00 9.94
N ARG A 140 -7.40 -12.44 8.89
CA ARG A 140 -5.93 -12.45 8.82
C ARG A 140 -5.47 -11.58 7.65
N PHE A 141 -4.53 -10.68 7.92
CA PHE A 141 -4.01 -9.71 6.96
C PHE A 141 -2.49 -9.81 6.85
N ASP A 142 -1.99 -9.82 5.62
CA ASP A 142 -0.57 -9.90 5.31
C ASP A 142 0.12 -8.56 5.55
N ILE A 143 1.15 -8.57 6.40
CA ILE A 143 2.07 -7.44 6.64
C ILE A 143 3.52 -7.86 6.37
N SER A 144 3.73 -8.96 5.66
CA SER A 144 5.06 -9.47 5.28
C SER A 144 5.73 -8.59 4.23
N VAL A 145 7.04 -8.84 4.05
CA VAL A 145 7.78 -8.29 2.91
C VAL A 145 7.18 -8.73 1.56
N SER A 146 6.56 -9.90 1.48
CA SER A 146 5.96 -10.39 0.23
C SER A 146 4.73 -9.56 -0.17
N GLY A 147 3.91 -9.16 0.80
CA GLY A 147 2.79 -8.24 0.57
C GLY A 147 3.23 -6.86 0.09
N LEU A 148 4.28 -6.29 0.71
CA LEU A 148 4.91 -5.05 0.26
C LEU A 148 5.47 -5.18 -1.16
N LYS A 149 6.10 -6.33 -1.46
CA LYS A 149 6.74 -6.58 -2.76
C LYS A 149 5.76 -6.51 -3.93
N ILE A 150 4.51 -6.92 -3.74
CA ILE A 150 3.46 -6.79 -4.76
C ILE A 150 3.30 -5.33 -5.20
N LEU A 151 3.28 -4.38 -4.26
CA LEU A 151 3.14 -2.96 -4.56
C LEU A 151 4.39 -2.38 -5.21
N THR A 152 5.57 -2.73 -4.69
CA THR A 152 6.84 -2.22 -5.23
C THR A 152 7.10 -2.74 -6.64
N ASP A 153 6.81 -4.01 -6.91
CA ASP A 153 6.97 -4.61 -8.24
C ASP A 153 6.01 -3.98 -9.27
N ALA A 154 4.80 -3.61 -8.84
CA ALA A 154 3.87 -2.87 -9.68
C ALA A 154 4.42 -1.48 -10.02
N TYR A 155 4.94 -0.76 -9.02
CA TYR A 155 5.51 0.57 -9.22
C TYR A 155 6.78 0.55 -10.09
N GLU A 156 7.66 -0.43 -9.91
CA GLU A 156 8.85 -0.60 -10.75
C GLU A 156 8.47 -0.82 -12.21
N GLN A 157 7.44 -1.62 -12.48
CA GLN A 157 6.92 -1.81 -13.84
C GLN A 157 6.31 -0.52 -14.43
N VAL A 158 5.64 0.31 -13.61
CA VAL A 158 5.21 1.65 -14.05
C VAL A 158 6.42 2.46 -14.50
N VAL A 159 7.46 2.54 -13.66
CA VAL A 159 8.68 3.28 -13.96
C VAL A 159 9.33 2.78 -15.25
N ASP A 160 9.41 1.46 -15.45
CA ASP A 160 9.99 0.86 -16.65
C ASP A 160 9.19 1.18 -17.92
N ILE A 161 7.85 1.14 -17.84
CA ILE A 161 6.96 1.55 -18.95
C ILE A 161 7.28 2.98 -19.36
N PHE A 162 7.39 3.91 -18.40
CA PHE A 162 7.71 5.30 -18.70
C PHE A 162 9.16 5.49 -19.16
N LYS A 163 10.14 4.80 -18.57
CA LYS A 163 11.55 4.87 -19.02
C LYS A 163 11.70 4.44 -20.47
N ALA A 164 10.99 3.39 -20.88
CA ALA A 164 11.00 2.88 -22.25
C ALA A 164 10.31 3.79 -23.29
N ARG A 165 9.51 4.78 -22.85
CA ARG A 165 8.91 5.76 -23.78
C ARG A 165 9.96 6.71 -24.35
N GLY A 166 9.79 7.04 -25.63
CA GLY A 166 10.45 8.20 -26.23
C GLY A 166 9.99 9.51 -25.57
N PRO A 167 10.68 10.64 -25.83
CA PRO A 167 10.25 11.93 -25.33
C PRO A 167 8.83 12.25 -25.82
N ASN A 168 7.94 12.63 -24.90
CA ASN A 168 6.61 13.10 -25.26
C ASN A 168 6.74 14.57 -25.70
N LEU A 169 6.85 14.79 -27.01
CA LEU A 169 7.09 16.13 -27.58
C LEU A 169 5.83 17.04 -27.57
N GLY A 170 4.73 16.60 -26.95
CA GLY A 170 3.47 17.33 -26.91
C GLY A 170 2.84 17.41 -28.30
N ARG A 171 1.78 16.63 -28.55
CA ARG A 171 0.84 17.02 -29.60
C ARG A 171 0.00 18.16 -29.03
N SER A 172 0.39 19.37 -29.41
CA SER A 172 -0.41 20.60 -29.28
C SER A 172 -1.82 20.42 -29.79
#